data_AF-A0A9P6AQZ3-F1
#
_entry.id   AF-A0A9P6AQZ3-F1
#
_cell.length_a   1.000
_cell.length_b   1.000
_cell.length_c   1.000
_cell.angle_alpha   90.00
_cell.angle_beta   90.00
_cell.angle_gamma   90.00
#
_symmetry.space_group_name_H-M   'P 1'
#
loop_
_entity.id
_entity.type
_entity.pdbx_description
1 polymer ?
#
loop_
_entity_poly.entity_id
_entity_poly.type
_entity_poly.pdbx_seq_one_letter_code
_entity_poly.pdbx_strand_id
1 'polypeptide(L)'
;HTSRAIKCHYQSVKGLVAEYNKCQESMKKLRGHQGIPQNALIPPSINMKGLFSLDVDNDIWQDISLADDEFDSDVPPWLGDEMVRNGI
;
A
#
# COMPACT_ATOMS: atom_id res chain seq x y z
N HIS A 1 26.90 1.40 -18.49
CA HIS A 1 25.56 0.82 -18.74
C HIS A 1 24.62 0.96 -17.54
N THR A 2 25.08 0.75 -16.31
CA THR A 2 24.29 0.79 -15.07
C THR A 2 23.60 2.14 -14.80
N SER A 3 24.28 3.27 -14.99
CA SER A 3 23.71 4.61 -14.69
C SER A 3 22.51 4.99 -15.58
N ARG A 4 22.48 4.50 -16.84
CA ARG A 4 21.34 4.72 -17.75
C ARG A 4 20.13 3.92 -17.29
N ALA A 5 20.32 2.66 -16.88
CA ALA A 5 19.25 1.83 -16.35
C ALA A 5 18.63 2.44 -15.08
N ILE A 6 19.48 2.92 -14.16
CA ILE A 6 19.03 3.61 -12.93
C ILE A 6 18.21 4.86 -13.27
N LYS A 7 18.68 5.69 -14.22
CA LYS A 7 17.97 6.90 -14.64
C LYS A 7 16.61 6.56 -15.27
N CYS A 8 16.55 5.55 -16.12
CA CYS A 8 15.29 5.08 -16.71
C CYS A 8 14.30 4.62 -15.64
N HIS A 9 14.76 3.80 -14.69
CA HIS A 9 13.94 3.32 -13.59
C HIS A 9 13.38 4.47 -12.74
N TYR A 10 14.21 5.46 -12.41
CA TYR A 10 13.76 6.66 -11.68
C TYR A 10 12.64 7.41 -12.41
N GLN A 11 12.76 7.60 -13.73
CA GLN A 11 11.73 8.30 -14.51
C GLN A 11 10.43 7.49 -14.60
N SER A 12 10.53 6.16 -14.76
CA SER A 12 9.37 5.27 -14.76
C SER A 12 8.63 5.31 -13.43
N VAL A 13 9.34 5.22 -12.30
CA VAL A 13 8.75 5.34 -10.96
C VAL A 13 8.13 6.72 -10.75
N LYS A 14 8.79 7.80 -11.21
CA LYS A 14 8.23 9.15 -11.15
C LYS A 14 6.90 9.26 -11.91
N GLY A 15 6.80 8.64 -13.09
CA GLY A 15 5.56 8.57 -13.85
C GLY A 15 4.47 7.80 -13.11
N LEU A 16 4.80 6.66 -12.51
CA LEU A 16 3.86 5.86 -11.71
C LEU A 16 3.31 6.63 -10.52
N VAL A 17 4.16 7.34 -9.77
CA VAL A 17 3.75 8.17 -8.64
C VAL A 17 2.78 9.27 -9.08
N ALA A 18 3.03 9.91 -10.22
CA ALA A 18 2.15 10.93 -10.76
C ALA A 18 0.77 10.37 -11.14
N GLU A 19 0.72 9.25 -11.86
CA GLU A 19 -0.55 8.61 -12.23
C GLU A 19 -1.32 8.08 -11.00
N TYR A 20 -0.60 7.52 -10.02
CA TYR A 20 -1.18 7.12 -8.75
C TYR A 20 -1.85 8.30 -8.03
N ASN A 21 -1.13 9.42 -7.86
CA ASN A 21 -1.65 10.60 -7.19
C ASN A 21 -2.86 11.19 -7.94
N LYS A 22 -2.86 11.15 -9.28
CA LYS A 22 -4.00 11.55 -10.11
C LYS A 22 -5.22 10.65 -9.92
N CYS A 23 -5.01 9.34 -9.81
CA CYS A 23 -6.07 8.38 -9.49
C CYS A 23 -6.65 8.64 -8.09
N GLN A 24 -5.76 8.85 -7.11
CA GLN A 24 -6.07 9.20 -5.73
C GLN A 24 -6.97 10.45 -5.63
N GLU A 25 -6.64 11.50 -6.39
CA GLU A 25 -7.46 12.72 -6.48
C GLU A 25 -8.82 12.46 -7.11
N SER A 26 -8.87 11.60 -8.13
CA SER A 26 -10.12 11.20 -8.78
C SER A 26 -11.03 10.43 -7.82
N MET A 27 -10.47 9.49 -7.05
CA MET A 27 -11.20 8.77 -6.00
C MET A 27 -11.75 9.72 -4.93
N LYS A 28 -10.97 10.74 -4.52
CA LYS A 28 -11.43 11.77 -3.57
C LYS A 28 -12.66 12.51 -4.09
N LYS A 29 -12.69 12.86 -5.39
CA LYS A 29 -13.82 13.53 -6.04
C LYS A 29 -15.05 12.64 -6.17
N LEU A 30 -14.84 11.33 -6.35
CA LEU A 30 -15.90 10.35 -6.50
C LEU A 30 -16.42 9.80 -5.17
N ARG A 31 -15.84 10.18 -4.03
CA ARG A 31 -16.29 9.72 -2.70
C ARG A 31 -17.77 10.07 -2.48
N GLY A 32 -18.58 9.09 -2.09
CA GLY A 32 -20.03 9.22 -1.93
C GLY A 32 -20.82 9.10 -3.24
N HIS A 33 -20.15 8.88 -4.36
CA HIS A 33 -20.73 8.71 -5.69
C HIS A 33 -20.07 7.53 -6.43
N GLN A 34 -20.67 7.07 -7.54
CA GLN A 34 -20.08 6.05 -8.43
C GLN A 34 -19.52 4.79 -7.72
N GLY A 35 -20.15 4.34 -6.64
CA GLY A 35 -19.77 3.11 -5.94
C GLY A 35 -18.59 3.25 -4.96
N ILE A 36 -18.09 4.45 -4.68
CA ILE A 36 -17.15 4.69 -3.58
C ILE A 36 -17.95 5.12 -2.33
N PRO A 37 -17.99 4.31 -1.26
CA PRO A 37 -18.65 4.67 -0.02
C PRO A 37 -18.12 5.99 0.55
N GLN A 38 -18.97 6.73 1.25
CA GLN A 38 -18.55 7.97 1.92
C GLN A 38 -17.48 7.70 3.00
N ASN A 39 -17.53 6.52 3.62
CA ASN A 39 -16.60 6.07 4.64
C ASN A 39 -15.44 5.25 4.06
N ALA A 40 -15.28 5.18 2.73
CA ALA A 40 -14.18 4.48 2.12
C ALA A 40 -12.84 5.15 2.49
N LEU A 41 -11.90 4.33 2.96
CA LEU A 41 -10.53 4.76 3.18
C LEU A 41 -9.88 4.97 1.81
N ILE A 42 -9.55 6.23 1.50
CA ILE A 42 -8.81 6.55 0.29
C ILE A 42 -7.33 6.60 0.66
N PRO A 43 -6.47 5.89 -0.07
CA PRO A 43 -5.03 5.98 0.13
C PRO A 43 -4.55 7.45 0.06
N PRO A 44 -3.56 7.85 0.86
CA PRO A 44 -2.92 9.14 0.77
C PRO A 44 -1.99 9.20 -0.45
N SER A 45 -1.62 10.42 -0.82
CA SER A 45 -0.72 10.71 -1.93
C SER A 45 0.71 10.31 -1.60
N ILE A 46 1.44 9.81 -2.59
CA ILE A 46 2.85 9.47 -2.44
C ILE A 46 3.71 10.70 -2.73
N ASN A 47 4.63 11.01 -1.82
CA ASN A 47 5.65 12.04 -2.03
C ASN A 47 6.87 11.43 -2.74
N MET A 48 7.32 12.07 -3.82
CA MET A 48 8.52 11.64 -4.55
C MET A 48 9.82 11.91 -3.77
N LYS A 49 9.81 12.91 -2.89
CA LYS A 49 10.96 13.26 -2.06
C LYS A 49 11.15 12.19 -0.99
N GLY A 50 12.33 11.58 -0.95
CA GLY A 50 12.61 10.50 0.00
C GLY A 50 12.05 9.13 -0.40
N LEU A 51 11.34 9.01 -1.52
CA LEU A 51 10.78 7.71 -1.94
C LEU A 51 11.85 6.61 -2.06
N PHE A 52 13.05 6.97 -2.50
CA PHE A 52 14.17 6.05 -2.66
C PHE A 52 15.09 5.98 -1.43
N SER A 53 14.84 6.75 -0.36
CA SER A 53 15.62 6.61 0.87
C SER A 53 15.26 5.35 1.65
N LEU A 54 14.26 4.58 1.19
CA LEU A 54 13.80 3.32 1.77
C LEU A 54 13.60 3.42 3.28
N ASP A 55 13.14 4.58 3.74
CA ASP A 55 12.88 4.85 5.14
C ASP A 55 11.59 4.15 5.56
N VAL A 56 11.57 3.55 6.75
CA VAL A 56 10.40 2.86 7.30
C VAL A 56 9.30 3.86 7.67
N ASP A 57 9.69 5.11 7.94
CA ASP A 57 8.77 6.20 8.26
C ASP A 57 8.11 6.81 7.00
N ASN A 58 8.46 6.35 5.79
CA ASN A 58 7.83 6.85 4.58
C ASN A 58 6.38 6.39 4.48
N ASP A 59 5.51 7.31 4.06
CA ASP A 59 4.07 7.11 3.77
C ASP A 59 3.76 6.03 2.70
N ILE A 60 4.77 5.32 2.15
CA ILE A 60 4.55 4.16 1.29
C ILE A 60 4.30 2.88 2.09
N TRP A 61 4.74 2.83 3.35
CA TRP A 61 4.58 1.68 4.24
C TRP A 61 3.29 1.80 5.04
N GLN A 62 2.17 1.89 4.34
CA GLN A 62 0.91 2.15 5.00
C GLN A 62 0.25 0.90 5.52
N ASP A 63 -0.17 0.97 6.76
CA ASP A 63 -1.01 -0.03 7.43
C ASP A 63 -2.51 0.28 7.25
N ILE A 64 -2.90 0.77 6.06
CA ILE A 64 -4.31 0.83 5.67
C ILE A 64 -4.74 -0.61 5.39
N SER A 65 -5.11 -1.29 6.46
CA SER A 65 -5.51 -2.69 6.48
C SER A 65 -6.62 -3.00 5.47
N LEU A 66 -6.52 -4.19 4.88
CA LEU A 66 -7.69 -5.00 4.54
C LEU A 66 -8.51 -5.09 5.83
N ALA A 67 -9.69 -4.48 5.87
CA ALA A 67 -10.48 -4.23 7.08
C ALA A 67 -10.19 -5.19 8.25
N ASP A 68 -9.77 -4.62 9.36
CA ASP A 68 -9.42 -5.30 10.63
C ASP A 68 -10.62 -6.04 11.28
N ASP A 69 -11.77 -6.06 10.62
CA ASP A 69 -12.97 -6.78 11.06
C ASP A 69 -12.78 -8.31 10.97
N GLU A 70 -11.66 -8.82 10.43
CA GLU A 70 -11.36 -10.26 10.35
C GLU A 70 -10.04 -10.66 11.06
N PHE A 71 -9.26 -9.74 11.64
CA PHE A 71 -8.09 -10.11 12.47
C PHE A 71 -8.41 -10.34 13.95
N ASP A 72 -9.70 -10.27 14.32
CA ASP A 72 -10.23 -10.99 15.47
C ASP A 72 -10.48 -12.48 15.14
N SER A 73 -10.09 -12.96 13.94
CA SER A 73 -10.00 -14.39 13.69
C SER A 73 -8.85 -14.98 14.50
N ASP A 74 -9.19 -15.97 15.33
CA ASP A 74 -8.28 -16.70 16.22
C ASP A 74 -6.90 -16.93 15.59
N VAL A 75 -5.85 -16.78 16.41
CA VAL A 75 -4.46 -17.05 16.03
C VAL A 75 -4.40 -18.31 15.16
N PRO A 76 -3.80 -18.25 13.96
CA PRO A 76 -3.88 -19.36 13.03
C PRO A 76 -3.28 -20.63 13.66
N PRO A 77 -3.87 -21.82 13.47
CA PRO A 77 -3.47 -23.03 14.19
C PRO A 77 -2.01 -23.44 13.98
N TRP A 78 -1.42 -23.13 12.81
CA TRP A 78 0.02 -23.37 12.59
C TRP A 78 0.94 -22.52 13.48
N LEU A 79 0.41 -21.45 14.08
CA LEU A 79 1.11 -20.56 15.01
C LEU A 79 0.69 -20.81 16.48
N GLY A 80 -0.58 -21.11 16.72
CA GLY A 80 -1.15 -21.24 18.07
C GLY A 80 -1.30 -22.67 18.60
N ASP A 81 -1.29 -23.69 17.73
CA ASP A 81 -1.50 -25.10 18.09
C ASP A 81 -0.20 -25.91 17.92
N GLU A 82 0.30 -26.42 19.03
CA GLU A 82 1.53 -27.20 19.09
C GLU A 82 1.41 -28.55 18.36
N MET A 83 0.22 -29.15 18.31
CA MET A 83 -0.01 -30.41 17.60
C MET A 83 0.04 -30.19 16.09
N VAL A 84 -0.54 -29.09 15.60
CA VAL A 84 -0.46 -28.72 14.18
C VAL A 84 0.99 -28.45 13.80
N ARG A 85 1.72 -27.66 14.60
CA ARG A 85 3.14 -27.33 14.34
C ARG A 85 4.06 -28.54 14.29
N ASN A 86 3.81 -29.55 15.13
CA ASN A 86 4.61 -30.78 15.14
C ASN A 86 4.28 -31.72 13.98
N GLY A 87 3.18 -31.49 13.26
CA GLY A 87 2.73 -32.30 12.13
C GLY A 87 3.09 -31.75 10.74
N ILE A 88 3.74 -30.58 10.66
CA ILE A 88 4.17 -29.92 9.41
C ILE A 88 5.65 -30.16 9.12
#